data_AF-A0A4S4L4G1-F1
#
_entry.id   AF-A0A4S4L4G1-F1
#
_cell.length_a   1.000
_cell.length_b   1.000
_cell.length_c   1.000
_cell.angle_alpha   90.00
_cell.angle_beta   90.00
_cell.angle_gamma   90.00
#
_symmetry.space_group_name_H-M   'P 1'
#
loop_
_entity.id
_entity.type
_entity.pdbx_description
1 polymer ?
#
loop_
_entity_poly.entity_id
_entity_poly.type
_entity_poly.pdbx_seq_one_letter_code
_entity_poly.pdbx_strand_id
1 'polypeptide(L)'
;MVSKIPIVKKRTKHFKRHQSDRYKSVKEAWRKPKGIDNRVRRRFKGQIAMPKIGYGSNKKTRHLLPSGLKKFLVSNVREVELLLMHNKSYAAEIAHNVSSRNRIVILEKAKALGVKVTNSAARLRSEERASHAGSWYTDRADHLNNELVKWLEDAQPSEEDDYSFPVRGSKAIIAPHAGYSYSGPPAAWAYKSIDTTGIKRVFILGPSHHVYLDGCALSRCQEYATPLGNLPLDLTISSAYTISVIEELRETERFEDMDLETDEDEHSIEMHLPYVRKVFEGMDIMIVPILVGAINKSKEKAFGKLLAPFLARDDTFCVVSSDFCHWGTRFQYTFYYPSVPNTTSASVHLSRANAFSSFPPDFPIHASISALDHEAMDILTLPPSTGKDAHDEFTAYLGRTKNTICGRHPIGVLLGALSALEGDGVDRSTDNNMRKVTMKWVRYEQSSKCRNINDSSVSYASAYVVY
;
A
#
# COMPACT_ATOMS: atom_id res chain seq x y z
N MET A 1 -9.66 32.66 -23.48
CA MET A 1 -8.66 31.70 -24.02
C MET A 1 -7.27 32.27 -23.82
N VAL A 2 -6.40 31.61 -23.05
CA VAL A 2 -5.02 32.09 -22.84
C VAL A 2 -4.24 31.83 -24.11
N SER A 3 -3.81 32.87 -24.83
CA SER A 3 -2.98 32.71 -26.01
C SER A 3 -1.62 32.12 -25.61
N LYS A 4 -1.34 30.89 -26.04
CA LYS A 4 -0.04 30.26 -25.81
C LYS A 4 1.00 30.99 -26.65
N ILE A 5 2.03 31.56 -26.01
CA ILE A 5 3.12 32.22 -26.72
C ILE A 5 4.09 31.14 -27.24
N PRO A 6 4.33 31.02 -28.56
CA PRO A 6 5.29 30.05 -29.08
C PRO A 6 6.72 30.45 -28.69
N ILE A 7 7.39 29.59 -27.91
CA ILE A 7 8.78 29.82 -27.50
C ILE A 7 9.73 29.43 -28.64
N VAL A 8 10.27 30.44 -29.33
CA VAL A 8 11.17 30.21 -30.48
C VAL A 8 12.59 29.87 -30.01
N LYS A 9 13.00 28.63 -30.26
CA LYS A 9 14.41 28.19 -30.14
C LYS A 9 15.11 28.42 -31.47
N LYS A 10 16.22 29.19 -31.49
CA LYS A 10 17.01 29.45 -32.71
C LYS A 10 17.64 28.19 -33.28
N ARG A 11 17.84 27.18 -32.43
CA ARG A 11 18.30 25.84 -32.80
C ARG A 11 17.52 24.83 -31.97
N THR A 12 16.92 23.86 -32.64
CA THR A 12 16.21 22.73 -32.02
C THR A 12 17.08 21.49 -31.93
N LYS A 13 18.03 21.31 -32.86
CA LYS A 13 18.97 20.18 -32.87
C LYS A 13 19.95 20.27 -31.69
N HIS A 14 20.10 19.19 -30.92
CA HIS A 14 21.12 19.09 -29.88
C HIS A 14 22.54 19.17 -30.46
N PHE A 15 23.52 19.51 -29.62
CA PHE A 15 24.93 19.43 -29.96
C PHE A 15 25.43 18.01 -29.67
N LYS A 16 25.93 17.32 -30.68
CA LYS A 16 26.46 15.96 -30.54
C LYS A 16 27.89 15.97 -30.04
N ARG A 17 28.35 14.87 -29.45
CA ARG A 17 29.76 14.69 -29.07
C ARG A 17 30.61 14.54 -30.33
N HIS A 18 31.84 15.03 -30.31
CA HIS A 18 32.81 14.67 -31.34
C HIS A 18 33.01 13.15 -31.36
N GLN A 19 32.88 12.54 -32.55
CA GLN A 19 33.05 11.10 -32.83
C GLN A 19 31.97 10.16 -32.26
N SER A 20 30.85 10.66 -31.73
CA SER A 20 29.75 9.77 -31.30
C SER A 20 29.05 9.05 -32.46
N ASP A 21 29.16 9.61 -33.65
CA ASP A 21 28.71 9.03 -34.92
C ASP A 21 29.65 7.92 -35.43
N ARG A 22 30.92 7.94 -35.02
CA ARG A 22 31.95 7.00 -35.49
C ARG A 22 32.20 5.84 -34.52
N TYR A 23 32.08 6.07 -33.22
CA TYR A 23 32.38 5.05 -32.20
C TYR A 23 31.16 4.76 -31.32
N LYS A 24 30.71 3.50 -31.33
CA LYS A 24 29.59 3.02 -30.50
C LYS A 24 29.82 3.23 -28.99
N SER A 25 31.08 3.21 -28.55
CA SER A 25 31.48 3.48 -27.15
C SER A 25 31.30 4.95 -26.74
N VAL A 26 31.15 5.87 -27.69
CA VAL A 26 31.00 7.30 -27.45
C VAL A 26 29.53 7.68 -27.58
N LYS A 27 28.81 7.71 -26.45
CA LYS A 27 27.40 8.12 -26.42
C LYS A 27 27.19 9.55 -26.97
N GLU A 28 26.05 9.77 -27.63
CA GLU A 28 25.63 11.09 -28.13
C GLU A 28 25.30 12.04 -26.97
N ALA A 29 26.30 12.76 -26.46
CA ALA A 29 26.15 13.79 -25.43
C ALA A 29 27.18 14.90 -25.63
N TRP A 30 26.75 16.16 -25.62
CA TRP A 30 27.65 17.29 -25.83
C TRP A 30 28.80 17.28 -24.80
N ARG A 31 30.04 17.32 -25.30
CA ARG A 31 31.24 17.64 -24.51
C ARG A 31 32.14 18.56 -25.32
N LYS A 32 32.66 19.61 -24.68
CA LYS A 32 33.61 20.54 -25.30
C LYS A 32 34.88 19.76 -25.70
N PRO A 33 35.25 19.72 -27.00
CA PRO A 33 36.46 19.03 -27.44
C PRO A 33 37.73 19.65 -26.82
N LYS A 34 38.68 18.80 -26.43
CA LYS A 34 39.97 19.16 -25.83
C LYS A 34 41.12 18.83 -26.81
N GLY A 35 42.33 19.32 -26.52
CA GLY A 35 43.55 19.08 -27.31
C GLY A 35 43.90 20.23 -28.27
N ILE A 36 45.19 20.49 -28.44
CA ILE A 36 45.69 21.59 -29.27
C ILE A 36 45.41 21.37 -30.76
N ASP A 37 45.50 20.12 -31.24
CA ASP A 37 45.31 19.76 -32.65
C ASP A 37 43.87 19.37 -33.02
N ASN A 38 42.94 19.41 -32.08
CA ASN A 38 41.56 18.97 -32.34
C ASN A 38 40.86 19.91 -33.34
N ARG A 39 40.51 19.38 -34.52
CA ARG A 39 39.90 20.13 -35.64
C ARG A 39 38.54 20.75 -35.28
N VAL A 40 37.74 20.11 -34.43
CA VAL A 40 36.45 20.65 -33.96
C VAL A 40 36.68 21.82 -33.01
N ARG A 41 37.60 21.70 -32.04
CA ARG A 41 37.99 22.80 -31.13
C ARG A 41 38.52 23.99 -31.91
N ARG A 42 39.36 23.76 -32.92
CA ARG A 42 39.93 24.78 -33.82
C ARG A 42 38.93 25.27 -34.88
N ARG A 43 37.72 24.71 -34.94
CA ARG A 43 36.61 25.14 -35.83
C ARG A 43 36.94 25.06 -37.33
N PHE A 44 37.63 24.00 -37.74
CA PHE A 44 37.90 23.75 -39.16
C PHE A 44 36.59 23.56 -39.94
N LYS A 45 36.57 23.96 -41.22
CA LYS A 45 35.42 23.78 -42.13
C LYS A 45 35.06 22.28 -42.23
N GLY A 46 33.76 21.99 -42.30
CA GLY A 46 33.23 20.62 -42.43
C GLY A 46 33.11 19.83 -41.12
N GLN A 47 33.48 20.42 -39.98
CA GLN A 47 33.36 19.79 -38.67
C GLN A 47 31.99 20.05 -38.01
N ILE A 48 31.64 19.24 -37.01
CA ILE A 48 30.40 19.40 -36.24
C ILE A 48 30.30 20.79 -35.58
N ALA A 49 29.08 21.33 -35.50
CA ALA A 49 28.84 22.61 -34.87
C ALA A 49 29.09 22.54 -33.34
N MET A 50 29.76 23.56 -32.79
CA MET A 50 29.92 23.74 -31.35
C MET A 50 29.00 24.86 -30.82
N PRO A 51 28.57 24.82 -29.55
CA PRO A 51 27.97 25.96 -28.88
C PRO A 51 28.87 27.20 -28.98
N LYS A 52 28.27 28.28 -29.47
CA LYS A 52 28.83 29.63 -29.53
C LYS A 52 27.71 30.63 -29.24
N ILE A 53 28.08 31.87 -28.93
CA ILE A 53 27.14 32.98 -28.78
C ILE A 53 26.32 33.08 -30.06
N GLY A 54 24.99 32.99 -29.94
CA GLY A 54 24.06 33.02 -31.08
C GLY A 54 23.05 31.86 -31.12
N TYR A 55 23.36 30.70 -30.54
CA TYR A 55 22.46 29.53 -30.52
C TYR A 55 21.40 29.53 -29.39
N GLY A 56 21.38 30.55 -28.54
CA GLY A 56 20.40 30.66 -27.47
C GLY A 56 18.96 30.83 -27.98
N SER A 57 17.98 30.79 -27.07
CA SER A 57 16.59 31.09 -27.42
C SER A 57 16.46 32.53 -27.96
N ASN A 58 15.44 32.77 -28.79
CA ASN A 58 15.12 34.11 -29.31
C ASN A 58 15.04 35.11 -28.15
N LYS A 59 15.64 36.30 -28.31
CA LYS A 59 15.70 37.34 -27.26
C LYS A 59 14.30 37.71 -26.76
N LYS A 60 13.31 37.78 -27.67
CA LYS A 60 11.92 38.14 -27.34
C LYS A 60 11.22 37.11 -26.44
N THR A 61 11.52 35.82 -26.61
CA THR A 61 10.83 34.72 -25.90
C THR A 61 11.73 34.02 -24.88
N ARG A 62 12.90 34.58 -24.59
CA ARG A 62 13.87 33.97 -23.67
C ARG A 62 13.33 34.06 -22.24
N HIS A 63 13.39 32.95 -21.50
CA HIS A 63 12.92 32.82 -20.12
C HIS A 63 11.39 32.96 -19.93
N LEU A 64 10.62 33.05 -21.01
CA LEU A 64 9.16 33.02 -20.94
C LEU A 64 8.66 31.57 -20.85
N LEU A 65 7.59 31.38 -20.10
CA LEU A 65 6.75 30.21 -20.10
C LEU A 65 5.75 30.30 -21.27
N PRO A 66 5.13 29.18 -21.69
CA PRO A 66 4.08 29.20 -22.71
C PRO A 66 2.88 30.10 -22.35
N SER A 67 2.68 30.39 -21.06
CA SER A 67 1.68 31.35 -20.58
C SER A 67 2.09 32.82 -20.72
N GLY A 68 3.29 33.11 -21.23
CA GLY A 68 3.82 34.47 -21.40
C GLY A 68 4.47 35.10 -20.17
N LEU A 69 4.46 34.42 -19.02
CA LEU A 69 5.11 34.87 -17.79
C LEU A 69 6.55 34.36 -17.70
N LYS A 70 7.43 35.08 -17.00
CA LYS A 70 8.78 34.60 -16.61
C LYS A 70 8.70 33.82 -15.31
N LYS A 71 9.53 32.79 -15.13
CA LYS A 71 9.60 32.07 -13.86
C LYS A 71 10.46 32.83 -12.85
N PHE A 72 9.98 32.99 -11.62
CA PHE A 72 10.73 33.50 -10.47
C PHE A 72 10.70 32.46 -9.35
N LEU A 73 11.86 31.99 -8.89
CA LEU A 73 11.96 30.97 -7.85
C LEU A 73 11.73 31.64 -6.48
N VAL A 74 10.80 31.11 -5.68
CA VAL A 74 10.48 31.60 -4.34
C VAL A 74 10.73 30.51 -3.29
N SER A 75 11.35 30.89 -2.17
CA SER A 75 11.67 29.98 -1.06
C SER A 75 10.92 30.35 0.23
N ASN A 76 10.35 31.56 0.31
CA ASN A 76 9.63 32.08 1.46
C ASN A 76 8.56 33.09 1.03
N VAL A 77 7.73 33.53 1.99
CA VAL A 77 6.60 34.45 1.74
C VAL A 77 7.06 35.83 1.29
N ARG A 78 8.18 36.34 1.83
CA ARG A 78 8.72 37.67 1.48
C ARG A 78 9.10 37.75 0.00
N GLU A 79 9.63 36.66 -0.55
CA GLU A 79 9.95 36.57 -1.99
C GLU A 79 8.71 36.57 -2.89
N VAL A 80 7.56 36.12 -2.39
CA VAL A 80 6.28 36.22 -3.11
C VAL A 80 5.79 37.68 -3.12
N GLU A 81 6.02 38.43 -2.05
CA GLU A 81 5.63 39.85 -1.96
C GLU A 81 6.36 40.73 -2.98
N LEU A 82 7.60 40.38 -3.33
CA LEU A 82 8.34 41.03 -4.41
C LEU A 82 7.60 40.96 -5.76
N LEU A 83 6.69 40.00 -5.92
CA LEU A 83 5.90 39.82 -7.14
C LEU A 83 4.60 40.62 -7.15
N LEU A 84 4.25 41.35 -6.09
CA LEU A 84 3.00 42.12 -6.00
C LEU A 84 2.82 43.09 -7.19
N MET A 85 3.87 43.86 -7.53
CA MET A 85 3.85 44.79 -8.66
C MET A 85 4.26 44.15 -10.00
N HIS A 86 4.58 42.85 -9.98
CA HIS A 86 5.17 42.12 -11.11
C HIS A 86 4.37 40.87 -11.52
N ASN A 87 3.17 40.67 -10.97
CA ASN A 87 2.30 39.51 -11.19
C ASN A 87 1.84 39.31 -12.66
N LYS A 88 1.90 40.36 -13.49
CA LYS A 88 1.66 40.28 -14.95
C LYS A 88 2.87 39.85 -15.77
N SER A 89 4.07 39.93 -15.20
CA SER A 89 5.33 39.62 -15.89
C SER A 89 5.98 38.33 -15.40
N TYR A 90 5.74 37.96 -14.14
CA TYR A 90 6.36 36.82 -13.49
C TYR A 90 5.31 35.88 -12.88
N ALA A 91 5.63 34.59 -12.92
CA ALA A 91 4.98 33.54 -12.16
C ALA A 91 5.96 33.05 -11.08
N ALA A 92 5.46 32.76 -9.89
CA ALA A 92 6.25 32.14 -8.84
C ALA A 92 6.41 30.64 -9.10
N GLU A 93 7.60 30.10 -8.83
CA GLU A 93 7.81 28.68 -8.66
C GLU A 93 8.38 28.44 -7.28
N ILE A 94 7.74 27.59 -6.48
CA ILE A 94 8.18 27.33 -5.12
C ILE A 94 9.36 26.37 -5.15
N ALA A 95 10.45 26.71 -4.48
CA ALA A 95 11.66 25.90 -4.44
C ALA A 95 11.40 24.50 -3.86
N HIS A 96 12.17 23.52 -4.35
CA HIS A 96 12.00 22.11 -4.01
C HIS A 96 12.30 21.79 -2.53
N ASN A 97 13.07 22.63 -1.85
CA ASN A 97 13.45 22.45 -0.44
C ASN A 97 12.44 23.06 0.55
N VAL A 98 11.36 23.69 0.06
CA VAL A 98 10.31 24.25 0.93
C VAL A 98 9.39 23.12 1.42
N SER A 99 9.16 23.06 2.73
CA SER A 99 8.27 22.10 3.39
C SER A 99 6.79 22.34 3.06
N SER A 100 5.95 21.30 3.11
CA SER A 100 4.52 21.39 2.76
C SER A 100 3.77 22.47 3.55
N ARG A 101 4.03 22.59 4.87
CA ARG A 101 3.44 23.64 5.71
C ARG A 101 3.75 25.05 5.19
N ASN A 102 5.01 25.34 4.85
CA ASN A 102 5.40 26.65 4.32
C ASN A 102 4.90 26.87 2.89
N ARG A 103 4.70 25.81 2.11
CA ARG A 103 4.09 25.90 0.77
C ARG A 103 2.64 26.37 0.85
N ILE A 104 1.86 25.92 1.85
CA ILE A 104 0.47 26.40 2.07
C ILE A 104 0.46 27.91 2.27
N VAL A 105 1.28 28.43 3.18
CA VAL A 105 1.36 29.87 3.48
C VAL A 105 1.80 30.69 2.26
N ILE A 106 2.78 30.18 1.50
CA ILE A 106 3.24 30.79 0.25
C ILE A 106 2.12 30.85 -0.79
N LEU A 107 1.32 29.80 -0.90
CA LEU A 107 0.19 29.74 -1.83
C LEU A 107 -0.95 30.67 -1.45
N GLU A 108 -1.31 30.73 -0.16
CA GLU A 108 -2.31 31.67 0.34
C GLU A 108 -1.91 33.11 0.03
N LYS A 109 -0.66 33.47 0.31
CA LYS A 109 -0.13 34.80 -0.03
C LYS A 109 -0.12 35.04 -1.55
N ALA A 110 0.33 34.06 -2.35
CA ALA A 110 0.33 34.18 -3.80
C ALA A 110 -1.09 34.39 -4.36
N LYS A 111 -2.09 33.69 -3.81
CA LYS A 111 -3.51 33.85 -4.16
C LYS A 111 -4.01 35.24 -3.82
N ALA A 112 -3.69 35.76 -2.62
CA ALA A 112 -4.06 37.11 -2.21
C ALA A 112 -3.44 38.20 -3.11
N LEU A 113 -2.21 37.99 -3.60
CA LEU A 113 -1.50 38.93 -4.48
C LEU A 113 -1.81 38.71 -5.98
N GLY A 114 -2.65 37.72 -6.34
CA GLY A 114 -2.95 37.37 -7.73
C GLY A 114 -1.74 36.84 -8.51
N VAL A 115 -0.73 36.29 -7.83
CA VAL A 115 0.49 35.74 -8.43
C VAL A 115 0.23 34.31 -8.88
N LYS A 116 0.46 34.01 -10.16
CA LYS A 116 0.37 32.64 -10.67
C LYS A 116 1.54 31.80 -10.15
N VAL A 117 1.24 30.63 -9.57
CA VAL A 117 2.26 29.66 -9.12
C VAL A 117 2.33 28.49 -10.09
N THR A 118 3.52 28.12 -10.55
CA THR A 118 3.69 27.09 -11.60
C THR A 118 3.63 25.65 -11.07
N ASN A 119 3.97 25.44 -9.80
CA ASN A 119 4.00 24.13 -9.14
C ASN A 119 3.11 24.12 -7.90
N SER A 120 1.91 24.72 -7.99
CA SER A 120 0.99 24.88 -6.84
C SER A 120 0.60 23.56 -6.18
N ALA A 121 0.42 22.48 -6.94
CA ALA A 121 0.03 21.18 -6.40
C ALA A 121 1.21 20.33 -5.85
N ALA A 122 2.47 20.73 -6.09
CA ALA A 122 3.61 19.90 -5.69
C ALA A 122 3.73 19.86 -4.16
N ARG A 123 3.94 18.65 -3.60
CA ARG A 123 4.05 18.35 -2.14
C ARG A 123 2.84 18.75 -1.29
N LEU A 124 1.71 19.02 -1.94
CA LEU A 124 0.46 19.44 -1.31
C LEU A 124 -0.71 18.57 -1.77
N ARG A 125 -0.42 17.40 -2.35
CA ARG A 125 -1.46 16.43 -2.63
C ARG A 125 -1.96 15.90 -1.30
N SER A 126 -3.25 16.07 -1.11
CA SER A 126 -4.03 15.51 -0.02
C SER A 126 -4.67 14.17 -0.39
N GLU A 127 -4.43 13.67 -1.61
CA GLU A 127 -5.06 12.46 -2.14
C GLU A 127 -3.96 11.48 -2.53
N GLU A 128 -4.06 10.26 -2.01
CA GLU A 128 -3.32 9.10 -2.51
C GLU A 128 -4.03 8.60 -3.78
N ARG A 129 -3.27 8.34 -4.84
CA ARG A 129 -3.83 7.78 -6.08
C ARG A 129 -3.97 6.27 -5.94
N ALA A 130 -4.96 5.73 -6.65
CA ALA A 130 -5.03 4.32 -7.01
C ALA A 130 -3.85 3.93 -7.93
N SER A 131 -2.65 3.79 -7.36
CA SER A 131 -1.39 3.64 -8.10
C SER A 131 -1.26 2.26 -8.75
N HIS A 132 -1.93 1.26 -8.18
CA HIS A 132 -1.94 -0.12 -8.66
C HIS A 132 -3.13 -0.45 -9.59
N ALA A 133 -4.06 0.49 -9.78
CA ALA A 133 -5.14 0.37 -10.75
C ALA A 133 -4.60 0.19 -12.19
N GLY A 134 -5.22 -0.73 -12.94
CA GLY A 134 -4.83 -1.09 -14.30
C GLY A 134 -3.72 -2.14 -14.38
N SER A 135 -3.16 -2.57 -13.24
CA SER A 135 -2.16 -3.64 -13.19
C SER A 135 -2.52 -4.73 -12.19
N TRP A 136 -2.87 -4.37 -10.95
CA TRP A 136 -3.27 -5.34 -9.92
C TRP A 136 -4.78 -5.59 -9.90
N TYR A 137 -5.56 -4.59 -10.29
CA TYR A 137 -7.00 -4.66 -10.44
C TYR A 137 -7.45 -3.74 -11.58
N THR A 138 -8.68 -3.92 -12.07
CA THR A 138 -9.23 -3.17 -13.20
C THR A 138 -9.36 -1.67 -12.86
N ASP A 139 -8.82 -0.78 -13.71
CA ASP A 139 -8.88 0.68 -13.52
C ASP A 139 -10.24 1.30 -13.92
N ARG A 140 -10.98 0.61 -14.78
CA ARG A 140 -12.31 1.01 -15.23
C ARG A 140 -13.37 0.70 -14.18
N ALA A 141 -13.98 1.76 -13.65
CA ALA A 141 -14.99 1.71 -12.59
C ALA A 141 -16.15 0.74 -12.87
N ASP A 142 -16.72 0.79 -14.08
CA ASP A 142 -17.85 -0.05 -14.49
C ASP A 142 -17.50 -1.53 -14.52
N HIS A 143 -16.32 -1.86 -15.04
CA HIS A 143 -15.83 -3.23 -15.10
C HIS A 143 -15.49 -3.74 -13.69
N LEU A 144 -14.72 -2.97 -12.92
CA LEU A 144 -14.33 -3.33 -11.55
C LEU A 144 -15.56 -3.55 -10.66
N ASN A 145 -16.57 -2.68 -10.76
CA ASN A 145 -17.82 -2.84 -10.04
C ASN A 145 -18.49 -4.19 -10.36
N ASN A 146 -18.58 -4.56 -11.64
CA ASN A 146 -19.21 -5.82 -12.05
C ASN A 146 -18.42 -7.04 -11.58
N GLU A 147 -17.08 -6.98 -11.60
CA GLU A 147 -16.22 -8.03 -11.06
C GLU A 147 -16.48 -8.25 -9.56
N LEU A 148 -16.47 -7.17 -8.77
CA LEU A 148 -16.72 -7.23 -7.33
C LEU A 148 -18.15 -7.70 -7.01
N VAL A 149 -19.17 -7.20 -7.71
CA VAL A 149 -20.56 -7.67 -7.55
C VAL A 149 -20.63 -9.17 -7.79
N LYS A 150 -20.07 -9.63 -8.91
CA LYS A 150 -20.09 -11.05 -9.26
C LYS A 150 -19.42 -11.92 -8.20
N TRP A 151 -18.22 -11.55 -7.74
CA TRP A 151 -17.52 -12.34 -6.72
C TRP A 151 -18.25 -12.34 -5.38
N LEU A 152 -18.87 -11.22 -4.99
CA LEU A 152 -19.75 -11.17 -3.82
C LEU A 152 -21.00 -12.04 -4.01
N GLU A 153 -21.61 -12.08 -5.19
CA GLU A 153 -22.75 -12.96 -5.47
C GLU A 153 -22.36 -14.44 -5.43
N ASP A 154 -21.21 -14.80 -6.02
CA ASP A 154 -20.68 -16.17 -6.12
C ASP A 154 -20.25 -16.74 -4.74
N ALA A 155 -19.89 -15.89 -3.77
CA ALA A 155 -19.50 -16.31 -2.43
C ALA A 155 -20.73 -16.79 -1.61
N GLN A 156 -21.13 -18.05 -1.78
CA GLN A 156 -22.28 -18.65 -1.10
C GLN A 156 -21.82 -19.80 -0.20
N PRO A 157 -22.08 -19.76 1.11
CA PRO A 157 -21.83 -20.90 1.98
C PRO A 157 -22.67 -22.10 1.55
N SER A 158 -22.14 -23.30 1.76
CA SER A 158 -22.86 -24.56 1.55
C SER A 158 -23.89 -24.80 2.67
N GLU A 159 -24.80 -25.76 2.48
CA GLU A 159 -25.74 -26.16 3.53
C GLU A 159 -25.06 -26.78 4.77
N GLU A 160 -23.80 -27.19 4.63
CA GLU A 160 -22.98 -27.76 5.71
C GLU A 160 -22.27 -26.69 6.56
N ASP A 161 -22.15 -25.47 6.04
CA ASP A 161 -21.52 -24.36 6.74
C ASP A 161 -22.43 -23.83 7.85
N ASP A 162 -21.86 -23.59 9.05
CA ASP A 162 -22.61 -23.14 10.23
C ASP A 162 -22.76 -21.61 10.33
N TYR A 163 -22.61 -20.90 9.21
CA TYR A 163 -22.68 -19.45 9.10
C TYR A 163 -23.46 -19.02 7.86
N SER A 164 -24.02 -17.81 7.92
CA SER A 164 -24.70 -17.14 6.81
C SER A 164 -24.19 -15.73 6.68
N PHE A 165 -24.24 -15.18 5.46
CA PHE A 165 -23.85 -13.81 5.21
C PHE A 165 -25.05 -12.85 5.20
N PRO A 166 -24.90 -11.62 5.73
CA PRO A 166 -23.75 -11.12 6.49
C PRO A 166 -23.67 -11.77 7.87
N VAL A 167 -22.47 -11.82 8.45
CA VAL A 167 -22.27 -12.36 9.81
C VAL A 167 -22.58 -11.28 10.83
N ARG A 168 -23.70 -11.43 11.55
CA ARG A 168 -24.13 -10.47 12.57
C ARG A 168 -23.06 -10.33 13.66
N GLY A 169 -22.69 -9.09 13.96
CA GLY A 169 -21.67 -8.77 14.97
C GLY A 169 -20.24 -9.01 14.50
N SER A 170 -20.02 -9.25 13.21
CA SER A 170 -18.67 -9.23 12.63
C SER A 170 -18.03 -7.86 12.85
N LYS A 171 -16.83 -7.84 13.44
CA LYS A 171 -16.06 -6.63 13.77
C LYS A 171 -14.71 -6.58 13.08
N ALA A 172 -14.23 -7.72 12.57
CA ALA A 172 -13.02 -7.76 11.75
C ALA A 172 -13.06 -8.85 10.69
N ILE A 173 -12.24 -8.72 9.65
CA ILE A 173 -11.96 -9.78 8.68
C ILE A 173 -10.45 -9.94 8.46
N ILE A 174 -10.04 -11.12 8.00
CA ILE A 174 -8.77 -11.32 7.30
C ILE A 174 -9.08 -11.57 5.84
N ALA A 175 -8.42 -10.84 4.94
CA ALA A 175 -8.58 -10.97 3.49
C ALA A 175 -7.23 -10.86 2.75
N PRO A 176 -7.09 -11.53 1.59
CA PRO A 176 -5.88 -11.50 0.79
C PRO A 176 -5.69 -10.16 0.05
N HIS A 177 -4.45 -9.90 -0.38
CA HIS A 177 -4.03 -8.66 -1.07
C HIS A 177 -3.14 -8.90 -2.30
N ALA A 178 -3.19 -10.08 -2.92
CA ALA A 178 -2.66 -10.22 -4.28
C ALA A 178 -3.49 -9.44 -5.32
N GLY A 179 -3.10 -9.49 -6.58
CA GLY A 179 -3.91 -8.93 -7.68
C GLY A 179 -5.26 -9.64 -7.83
N TYR A 180 -6.31 -8.89 -8.16
CA TYR A 180 -7.71 -9.31 -8.11
C TYR A 180 -8.04 -10.51 -9.01
N SER A 181 -7.29 -10.72 -10.08
CA SER A 181 -7.44 -11.92 -10.93
C SER A 181 -7.19 -13.23 -10.16
N TYR A 182 -6.51 -13.18 -9.02
CA TYR A 182 -6.23 -14.34 -8.17
C TYR A 182 -6.94 -14.25 -6.80
N SER A 183 -6.75 -13.15 -6.08
CA SER A 183 -7.25 -12.98 -4.70
C SER A 183 -8.64 -12.36 -4.62
N GLY A 184 -9.15 -11.78 -5.72
CA GLY A 184 -10.46 -11.12 -5.76
C GLY A 184 -11.59 -12.06 -5.34
N PRO A 185 -11.77 -13.22 -5.99
CA PRO A 185 -12.80 -14.19 -5.62
C PRO A 185 -12.71 -14.68 -4.16
N PRO A 186 -11.57 -15.14 -3.61
CA PRO A 186 -11.52 -15.56 -2.22
C PRO A 186 -11.77 -14.40 -1.24
N ALA A 187 -11.28 -13.18 -1.53
CA ALA A 187 -11.53 -12.01 -0.69
C ALA A 187 -13.03 -11.70 -0.52
N ALA A 188 -13.85 -11.97 -1.55
CA ALA A 188 -15.29 -11.76 -1.49
C ALA A 188 -15.94 -12.45 -0.28
N TRP A 189 -15.45 -13.63 0.12
CA TRP A 189 -15.98 -14.38 1.26
C TRP A 189 -15.79 -13.63 2.58
N ALA A 190 -14.62 -13.00 2.78
CA ALA A 190 -14.38 -12.13 3.93
C ALA A 190 -15.29 -10.89 3.86
N TYR A 191 -15.32 -10.20 2.72
CA TYR A 191 -16.09 -8.96 2.56
C TYR A 191 -17.61 -9.16 2.66
N LYS A 192 -18.13 -10.30 2.23
CA LYS A 192 -19.54 -10.64 2.37
C LYS A 192 -19.93 -10.98 3.82
N SER A 193 -18.95 -11.27 4.67
CA SER A 193 -19.17 -11.48 6.11
C SER A 193 -19.47 -10.18 6.86
N ILE A 194 -19.21 -9.01 6.27
CA ILE A 194 -19.37 -7.71 6.93
C ILE A 194 -20.85 -7.35 7.06
N ASP A 195 -21.31 -7.17 8.30
CA ASP A 195 -22.55 -6.45 8.58
C ASP A 195 -22.26 -4.94 8.62
N THR A 196 -22.71 -4.21 7.61
CA THR A 196 -22.41 -2.79 7.46
C THR A 196 -23.24 -1.90 8.39
N THR A 197 -24.23 -2.45 9.09
CA THR A 197 -25.18 -1.70 9.91
C THR A 197 -24.48 -0.90 10.99
N GLY A 198 -24.58 0.43 10.92
CA GLY A 198 -24.04 1.34 11.94
C GLY A 198 -22.53 1.60 11.86
N ILE A 199 -21.80 0.94 10.97
CA ILE A 199 -20.38 1.16 10.77
C ILE A 199 -20.14 2.50 10.06
N LYS A 200 -19.22 3.30 10.63
CA LYS A 200 -18.78 4.59 10.08
C LYS A 200 -17.28 4.62 9.80
N ARG A 201 -16.52 3.67 10.34
CA ARG A 201 -15.06 3.66 10.27
C ARG A 201 -14.52 2.29 9.96
N VAL A 202 -13.57 2.23 9.04
CA VAL A 202 -12.91 0.98 8.65
C VAL A 202 -11.40 1.11 8.85
N PHE A 203 -10.86 0.38 9.81
CA PHE A 203 -9.42 0.21 9.97
C PHE A 203 -8.92 -0.75 8.89
N ILE A 204 -7.76 -0.47 8.30
CA ILE A 204 -7.11 -1.37 7.34
C ILE A 204 -5.66 -1.57 7.79
N LEU A 205 -5.34 -2.75 8.29
CA LEU A 205 -4.00 -3.12 8.74
C LEU A 205 -3.27 -3.85 7.61
N GLY A 206 -2.35 -3.16 6.95
CA GLY A 206 -1.56 -3.69 5.83
C GLY A 206 -0.10 -3.97 6.22
N PRO A 207 0.52 -5.10 5.82
CA PRO A 207 1.97 -5.27 5.99
C PRO A 207 2.78 -4.36 5.04
N SER A 208 3.95 -3.92 5.46
CA SER A 208 4.91 -3.21 4.59
C SER A 208 5.76 -4.17 3.75
N HIS A 209 5.76 -3.98 2.43
CA HIS A 209 6.57 -4.72 1.46
C HIS A 209 7.79 -3.95 0.97
N HIS A 210 7.69 -2.62 0.91
CA HIS A 210 8.69 -1.77 0.25
C HIS A 210 9.67 -1.11 1.22
N VAL A 211 9.20 -0.78 2.43
CA VAL A 211 9.97 -0.02 3.42
C VAL A 211 10.18 -0.84 4.69
N TYR A 212 11.42 -0.90 5.17
CA TYR A 212 11.70 -1.44 6.50
C TYR A 212 11.16 -0.47 7.55
N LEU A 213 10.22 -0.96 8.35
CA LEU A 213 9.57 -0.23 9.44
C LEU A 213 9.60 -1.11 10.68
N ASP A 214 10.14 -0.63 11.80
CA ASP A 214 10.14 -1.34 13.09
C ASP A 214 9.05 -0.78 14.02
N GLY A 215 7.84 -0.66 13.48
CA GLY A 215 6.69 -0.01 14.11
C GLY A 215 5.45 -0.08 13.22
N CYS A 216 4.52 0.82 13.46
CA CYS A 216 3.38 1.06 12.57
C CYS A 216 3.43 2.51 12.07
N ALA A 217 2.89 2.76 10.88
CA ALA A 217 2.85 4.09 10.28
C ALA A 217 1.44 4.48 9.82
N LEU A 218 1.17 5.78 9.84
CA LEU A 218 -0.10 6.38 9.46
C LEU A 218 0.07 7.23 8.20
N SER A 219 -0.98 7.29 7.38
CA SER A 219 -0.99 8.16 6.20
C SER A 219 -1.20 9.63 6.57
N ARG A 220 -0.64 10.51 5.76
CA ARG A 220 -0.85 11.96 5.81
C ARG A 220 -1.86 12.45 4.76
N CYS A 221 -2.37 11.56 3.92
CA CYS A 221 -3.38 11.88 2.93
C CYS A 221 -4.72 12.18 3.63
N GLN A 222 -5.57 12.97 3.00
CA GLN A 222 -6.94 13.25 3.43
C GLN A 222 -7.92 12.19 2.93
N GLU A 223 -7.63 11.57 1.80
CA GLU A 223 -8.44 10.53 1.19
C GLU A 223 -7.57 9.62 0.31
N TYR A 224 -8.04 8.40 0.13
CA TYR A 224 -7.47 7.43 -0.81
C TYR A 224 -8.41 7.25 -2.00
N ALA A 225 -7.87 7.37 -3.21
CA ALA A 225 -8.66 7.24 -4.44
C ALA A 225 -8.94 5.78 -4.77
N THR A 226 -10.13 5.49 -5.31
CA THR A 226 -10.44 4.20 -5.93
C THR A 226 -11.23 4.44 -7.22
N PRO A 227 -11.24 3.50 -8.18
CA PRO A 227 -12.10 3.63 -9.35
C PRO A 227 -13.60 3.76 -9.03
N LEU A 228 -14.04 3.30 -7.86
CA LEU A 228 -15.45 3.31 -7.43
C LEU A 228 -15.81 4.57 -6.62
N GLY A 229 -14.84 5.43 -6.31
CA GLY A 229 -15.00 6.62 -5.49
C GLY A 229 -13.99 6.69 -4.35
N ASN A 230 -13.64 7.90 -3.97
CA ASN A 230 -12.63 8.17 -2.94
C ASN A 230 -13.14 7.76 -1.55
N LEU A 231 -12.20 7.35 -0.69
CA LEU A 231 -12.44 7.01 0.71
C LEU A 231 -11.73 8.03 1.60
N PRO A 232 -12.47 8.89 2.34
CA PRO A 232 -11.85 9.86 3.23
C PRO A 232 -11.19 9.17 4.43
N LEU A 233 -10.06 9.70 4.88
CA LEU A 233 -9.40 9.26 6.11
C LEU A 233 -10.07 9.92 7.32
N ASP A 234 -10.09 9.21 8.47
CA ASP A 234 -10.60 9.76 9.74
C ASP A 234 -9.59 10.77 10.34
N LEU A 235 -9.56 11.95 9.70
CA LEU A 235 -8.76 13.13 10.04
C LEU A 235 -9.63 14.33 10.41
N THR A 236 -10.95 14.23 10.21
CA THR A 236 -11.86 15.36 10.40
C THR A 236 -12.33 15.43 11.84
N ILE A 237 -12.00 16.54 12.50
CA ILE A 237 -12.56 16.93 13.79
C ILE A 237 -14.06 17.21 13.58
N SER A 238 -14.92 16.32 14.09
CA SER A 238 -16.38 16.44 13.95
C SER A 238 -16.98 17.51 14.87
N SER A 239 -16.27 17.89 15.94
CA SER A 239 -16.63 18.98 16.84
C SER A 239 -15.42 19.49 17.63
N ALA A 240 -15.52 20.67 18.27
CA ALA A 240 -14.46 21.24 19.11
C ALA A 240 -13.96 20.34 20.27
N TYR A 241 -14.65 19.22 20.53
CA TYR A 241 -14.37 18.29 21.62
C TYR A 241 -14.07 16.86 21.15
N THR A 242 -13.97 16.60 19.84
CA THR A 242 -13.73 15.26 19.29
C THR A 242 -12.54 15.29 18.33
N ILE A 243 -11.42 14.73 18.77
CA ILE A 243 -10.24 14.50 17.94
C ILE A 243 -10.54 13.31 17.00
N SER A 244 -10.09 13.37 15.76
CA SER A 244 -10.22 12.27 14.81
C SER A 244 -9.31 11.10 15.18
N VAL A 245 -9.68 9.87 14.84
CA VAL A 245 -8.94 8.68 15.29
C VAL A 245 -7.47 8.71 14.88
N ILE A 246 -7.13 9.16 13.67
CA ILE A 246 -5.73 9.20 13.22
C ILE A 246 -4.91 10.18 14.07
N GLU A 247 -5.49 11.31 14.48
CA GLU A 247 -4.83 12.26 15.37
C GLU A 247 -4.71 11.71 16.80
N GLU A 248 -5.75 11.02 17.32
CA GLU A 248 -5.64 10.29 18.61
C GLU A 248 -4.48 9.27 18.58
N LEU A 249 -4.32 8.54 17.47
CA LEU A 249 -3.22 7.59 17.28
C LEU A 249 -1.86 8.31 17.18
N ARG A 250 -1.78 9.44 16.48
CA ARG A 250 -0.55 10.26 16.41
C ARG A 250 -0.10 10.78 17.77
N GLU A 251 -1.03 11.21 18.61
CA GLU A 251 -0.75 11.71 19.96
C GLU A 251 -0.12 10.65 20.89
N THR A 252 -0.29 9.35 20.58
CA THR A 252 0.39 8.29 21.33
C THR A 252 1.90 8.28 21.13
N GLU A 253 2.41 8.97 20.10
CA GLU A 253 3.81 8.96 19.67
C GLU A 253 4.35 7.54 19.42
N ARG A 254 3.46 6.59 19.09
CA ARG A 254 3.81 5.20 18.75
C ARG A 254 3.83 4.92 17.25
N PHE A 255 3.30 5.84 16.45
CA PHE A 255 3.20 5.70 15.01
C PHE A 255 4.13 6.66 14.29
N GLU A 256 4.74 6.18 13.21
CA GLU A 256 5.46 7.03 12.26
C GLU A 256 4.48 7.61 11.23
N ASP A 257 4.85 8.68 10.54
CA ASP A 257 4.08 9.19 9.40
C ASP A 257 4.71 8.65 8.10
N MET A 258 3.89 8.06 7.24
CA MET A 258 4.32 7.70 5.88
C MET A 258 4.54 8.96 5.05
N ASP A 259 5.58 8.96 4.20
CA ASP A 259 5.63 9.89 3.08
C ASP A 259 4.73 9.41 1.93
N LEU A 260 4.36 10.32 1.03
CA LEU A 260 3.41 10.02 -0.05
C LEU A 260 3.94 8.94 -1.03
N GLU A 261 5.27 8.84 -1.17
CA GLU A 261 5.89 7.84 -2.06
C GLU A 261 5.77 6.44 -1.45
N THR A 262 6.01 6.31 -0.14
CA THR A 262 5.79 5.07 0.61
C THR A 262 4.32 4.65 0.57
N ASP A 263 3.40 5.61 0.68
CA ASP A 263 1.96 5.38 0.58
C ASP A 263 1.61 4.81 -0.80
N GLU A 264 1.91 5.56 -1.88
CA GLU A 264 1.57 5.18 -3.25
C GLU A 264 2.33 3.93 -3.75
N ASP A 265 3.48 3.57 -3.18
CA ASP A 265 4.22 2.34 -3.54
C ASP A 265 3.66 1.09 -2.84
N GLU A 266 2.94 1.22 -1.72
CA GLU A 266 2.44 0.07 -0.96
C GLU A 266 1.07 -0.41 -1.46
N HIS A 267 0.96 -1.70 -1.77
CA HIS A 267 -0.28 -2.27 -2.31
C HIS A 267 -1.13 -2.99 -1.27
N SER A 268 -0.56 -3.36 -0.12
CA SER A 268 -1.25 -4.22 0.85
C SER A 268 -2.48 -3.57 1.47
N ILE A 269 -2.52 -2.24 1.54
CA ILE A 269 -3.70 -1.46 1.96
C ILE A 269 -4.59 -1.17 0.75
N GLU A 270 -3.99 -0.76 -0.39
CA GLU A 270 -4.73 -0.38 -1.61
C GLU A 270 -5.66 -1.50 -2.11
N MET A 271 -5.23 -2.77 -2.04
CA MET A 271 -6.03 -3.90 -2.50
C MET A 271 -7.35 -4.08 -1.74
N HIS A 272 -7.50 -3.47 -0.57
CA HIS A 272 -8.75 -3.51 0.20
C HIS A 272 -9.70 -2.37 -0.15
N LEU A 273 -9.21 -1.28 -0.75
CA LEU A 273 -10.00 -0.05 -0.94
C LEU A 273 -11.18 -0.23 -1.90
N PRO A 274 -11.06 -0.87 -3.08
CA PRO A 274 -12.21 -1.10 -3.95
C PRO A 274 -13.29 -1.96 -3.28
N TYR A 275 -12.90 -3.03 -2.58
CA TYR A 275 -13.84 -3.87 -1.85
C TYR A 275 -14.54 -3.12 -0.70
N VAL A 276 -13.80 -2.34 0.08
CA VAL A 276 -14.37 -1.48 1.14
C VAL A 276 -15.36 -0.50 0.52
N ARG A 277 -14.97 0.24 -0.52
CA ARG A 277 -15.88 1.19 -1.19
C ARG A 277 -17.12 0.50 -1.73
N LYS A 278 -16.99 -0.73 -2.23
CA LYS A 278 -18.10 -1.52 -2.78
C LYS A 278 -19.06 -2.05 -1.72
N VAL A 279 -18.56 -2.66 -0.65
CA VAL A 279 -19.42 -3.20 0.42
C VAL A 279 -20.17 -2.09 1.14
N PHE A 280 -19.54 -0.92 1.30
CA PHE A 280 -20.15 0.27 1.89
C PHE A 280 -20.75 1.22 0.84
N GLU A 281 -21.12 0.74 -0.35
CA GLU A 281 -21.68 1.57 -1.41
C GLU A 281 -22.89 2.40 -0.91
N GLY A 282 -22.88 3.71 -1.19
CA GLY A 282 -23.91 4.65 -0.73
C GLY A 282 -23.81 5.09 0.75
N MET A 283 -22.84 4.58 1.51
CA MET A 283 -22.62 4.96 2.91
C MET A 283 -21.49 5.98 3.07
N ASP A 284 -21.66 6.88 4.04
CA ASP A 284 -20.62 7.81 4.48
C ASP A 284 -19.74 7.13 5.54
N ILE A 285 -18.56 6.67 5.09
CA ILE A 285 -17.58 5.99 5.93
C ILE A 285 -16.23 6.67 5.78
N MET A 286 -15.42 6.59 6.84
CA MET A 286 -14.01 6.98 6.84
C MET A 286 -13.11 5.75 7.01
N ILE A 287 -11.88 5.85 6.55
CA ILE A 287 -10.87 4.79 6.72
C ILE A 287 -9.74 5.22 7.66
N VAL A 288 -9.13 4.23 8.30
CA VAL A 288 -7.92 4.37 9.12
C VAL A 288 -6.87 3.38 8.60
N PRO A 289 -6.10 3.76 7.56
CA PRO A 289 -5.04 2.91 7.03
C PRO A 289 -3.84 2.92 7.99
N ILE A 290 -3.39 1.73 8.37
CA ILE A 290 -2.22 1.53 9.23
C ILE A 290 -1.27 0.56 8.53
N LEU A 291 -0.09 1.07 8.18
CA LEU A 291 1.00 0.25 7.67
C LEU A 291 1.73 -0.41 8.84
N VAL A 292 1.74 -1.74 8.88
CA VAL A 292 2.37 -2.54 9.92
C VAL A 292 3.72 -3.05 9.40
N GLY A 293 4.78 -2.67 10.09
CA GLY A 293 6.14 -3.04 9.73
C GLY A 293 6.57 -4.44 10.18
N ALA A 294 7.88 -4.67 10.12
CA ALA A 294 8.55 -5.87 10.61
C ALA A 294 8.74 -5.81 12.14
N ILE A 295 7.63 -5.90 12.88
CA ILE A 295 7.61 -5.82 14.35
C ILE A 295 7.80 -7.19 15.01
N ASN A 296 8.13 -7.19 16.31
CA ASN A 296 8.22 -8.42 17.10
C ASN A 296 6.94 -8.67 17.93
N LYS A 297 6.83 -9.86 18.51
CA LYS A 297 5.69 -10.29 19.35
C LYS A 297 5.31 -9.29 20.45
N SER A 298 6.29 -8.68 21.11
CA SER A 298 6.03 -7.69 22.17
C SER A 298 5.37 -6.43 21.60
N LYS A 299 5.85 -5.95 20.44
CA LYS A 299 5.26 -4.82 19.73
C LYS A 299 3.88 -5.15 19.15
N GLU A 300 3.67 -6.37 18.64
CA GLU A 300 2.34 -6.84 18.20
C GLU A 300 1.32 -6.74 19.35
N LYS A 301 1.68 -7.24 20.55
CA LYS A 301 0.82 -7.10 21.73
C LYS A 301 0.61 -5.63 22.12
N ALA A 302 1.66 -4.80 22.07
CA ALA A 302 1.58 -3.39 22.45
C ALA A 302 0.67 -2.59 21.51
N PHE A 303 0.82 -2.74 20.19
CA PHE A 303 -0.06 -2.10 19.20
C PHE A 303 -1.48 -2.68 19.27
N GLY A 304 -1.64 -3.99 19.45
CA GLY A 304 -2.95 -4.62 19.61
C GLY A 304 -3.71 -4.04 20.82
N LYS A 305 -3.04 -3.96 21.97
CA LYS A 305 -3.61 -3.34 23.19
C LYS A 305 -3.95 -1.86 23.00
N LEU A 306 -3.13 -1.12 22.24
CA LEU A 306 -3.38 0.29 21.91
C LEU A 306 -4.62 0.44 21.02
N LEU A 307 -4.79 -0.44 20.02
CA LEU A 307 -5.91 -0.41 19.08
C LEU A 307 -7.22 -0.98 19.63
N ALA A 308 -7.17 -1.89 20.61
CA ALA A 308 -8.33 -2.57 21.17
C ALA A 308 -9.52 -1.64 21.55
N PRO A 309 -9.33 -0.49 22.23
CA PRO A 309 -10.43 0.42 22.55
C PRO A 309 -11.10 1.04 21.32
N PHE A 310 -10.37 1.22 20.22
CA PHE A 310 -10.91 1.75 18.97
C PHE A 310 -11.70 0.69 18.20
N LEU A 311 -11.16 -0.54 18.15
CA LEU A 311 -11.78 -1.68 17.49
C LEU A 311 -13.06 -2.14 18.22
N ALA A 312 -13.14 -1.93 19.54
CA ALA A 312 -14.31 -2.23 20.36
C ALA A 312 -15.49 -1.27 20.17
N ARG A 313 -15.31 -0.11 19.52
CA ARG A 313 -16.38 0.88 19.29
C ARG A 313 -17.41 0.29 18.31
N ASP A 314 -18.70 0.52 18.56
CA ASP A 314 -19.79 -0.06 17.76
C ASP A 314 -19.76 0.35 16.29
N ASP A 315 -19.27 1.56 16.01
CA ASP A 315 -19.19 2.17 14.68
C ASP A 315 -17.89 1.84 13.90
N THR A 316 -17.04 0.97 14.45
CA THR A 316 -15.74 0.60 13.87
C THR A 316 -15.75 -0.82 13.31
N PHE A 317 -15.12 -1.01 12.16
CA PHE A 317 -14.80 -2.31 11.57
C PHE A 317 -13.31 -2.40 11.26
N CYS A 318 -12.73 -3.61 11.21
CA CYS A 318 -11.30 -3.82 10.94
C CYS A 318 -11.06 -4.81 9.79
N VAL A 319 -10.20 -4.42 8.85
CA VAL A 319 -9.71 -5.29 7.77
C VAL A 319 -8.24 -5.58 8.02
N VAL A 320 -7.90 -6.85 8.12
CA VAL A 320 -6.51 -7.31 8.25
C VAL A 320 -6.08 -7.93 6.93
N SER A 321 -5.03 -7.36 6.35
CA SER A 321 -4.52 -7.71 5.03
C SER A 321 -3.48 -8.81 5.14
N SER A 322 -3.73 -9.99 4.55
CA SER A 322 -2.76 -11.07 4.49
C SER A 322 -3.04 -12.08 3.38
N ASP A 323 -2.06 -12.30 2.52
CA ASP A 323 -1.87 -13.58 1.82
C ASP A 323 -1.20 -14.60 2.77
N PHE A 324 -1.29 -15.89 2.41
CA PHE A 324 -0.74 -17.02 3.17
C PHE A 324 0.56 -17.52 2.52
N CYS A 325 0.82 -18.83 2.41
CA CYS A 325 2.09 -19.32 1.88
C CYS A 325 2.41 -18.79 0.47
N HIS A 326 3.56 -18.11 0.33
CA HIS A 326 4.24 -17.85 -0.93
C HIS A 326 5.25 -18.97 -1.16
N TRP A 327 4.85 -20.00 -1.90
CA TRP A 327 5.65 -21.19 -2.14
C TRP A 327 6.32 -21.17 -3.51
N GLY A 328 7.60 -21.54 -3.56
CA GLY A 328 8.37 -21.74 -4.77
C GLY A 328 9.77 -21.14 -4.68
N THR A 329 10.62 -21.54 -5.61
CA THR A 329 12.01 -21.08 -5.68
C THR A 329 12.13 -19.56 -5.84
N ARG A 330 11.17 -18.91 -6.52
CA ARG A 330 11.12 -17.44 -6.66
C ARG A 330 10.91 -16.68 -5.36
N PHE A 331 10.32 -17.33 -4.35
CA PHE A 331 10.11 -16.79 -3.01
C PHE A 331 11.17 -17.28 -2.02
N GLN A 332 12.16 -18.05 -2.48
CA GLN A 332 13.16 -18.71 -1.64
C GLN A 332 12.53 -19.58 -0.54
N TYR A 333 11.32 -20.12 -0.79
CA TYR A 333 10.57 -20.89 0.18
C TYR A 333 9.98 -22.13 -0.47
N THR A 334 10.56 -23.29 -0.18
CA THR A 334 10.17 -24.60 -0.75
C THR A 334 9.98 -25.64 0.33
N PHE A 335 9.46 -25.20 1.48
CA PHE A 335 9.10 -26.08 2.59
C PHE A 335 8.13 -27.17 2.14
N TYR A 336 8.32 -28.40 2.61
CA TYR A 336 7.50 -29.54 2.23
C TYR A 336 7.37 -30.54 3.38
N TYR A 337 6.14 -30.96 3.62
CA TYR A 337 5.79 -32.09 4.46
C TYR A 337 5.73 -33.35 3.57
N PRO A 338 6.50 -34.41 3.87
CA PRO A 338 6.53 -35.64 3.07
C PRO A 338 5.27 -36.51 3.22
N SER A 339 4.44 -36.24 4.22
CA SER A 339 3.15 -36.87 4.46
C SER A 339 2.21 -35.88 5.10
N VAL A 340 0.95 -36.26 5.29
CA VAL A 340 0.01 -35.49 6.12
C VAL A 340 0.69 -35.16 7.46
N PRO A 341 0.74 -33.89 7.90
CA PRO A 341 1.45 -33.52 9.11
C PRO A 341 0.81 -34.18 10.34
N ASN A 342 1.52 -35.16 10.88
CA ASN A 342 1.50 -35.53 12.28
C ASN A 342 2.68 -34.77 12.92
N THR A 343 2.44 -34.13 14.06
CA THR A 343 3.33 -33.15 14.74
C THR A 343 4.79 -33.57 14.99
N THR A 344 5.16 -34.80 14.62
CA THR A 344 6.49 -35.41 14.76
C THR A 344 7.25 -35.64 13.45
N SER A 345 6.63 -35.48 12.28
CA SER A 345 7.29 -35.76 11.00
C SER A 345 8.27 -34.64 10.62
N ALA A 346 9.52 -35.02 10.31
CA ALA A 346 10.54 -34.07 9.91
C ALA A 346 10.17 -33.42 8.56
N SER A 347 10.03 -32.10 8.56
CA SER A 347 9.86 -31.31 7.34
C SER A 347 11.16 -31.22 6.55
N VAL A 348 11.05 -30.98 5.25
CA VAL A 348 12.21 -30.84 4.36
C VAL A 348 12.09 -29.60 3.48
N HIS A 349 13.22 -29.08 3.02
CA HIS A 349 13.25 -28.07 1.97
C HIS A 349 13.53 -28.75 0.63
N LEU A 350 12.63 -28.56 -0.33
CA LEU A 350 12.81 -29.10 -1.67
C LEU A 350 13.83 -28.28 -2.46
N SER A 351 14.65 -28.98 -3.22
CA SER A 351 15.69 -28.48 -4.10
C SER A 351 15.74 -29.36 -5.35
N ARG A 352 16.41 -28.90 -6.41
CA ARG A 352 16.59 -29.74 -7.61
C ARG A 352 17.35 -31.04 -7.34
N ALA A 353 18.18 -31.09 -6.30
CA ALA A 353 19.01 -32.25 -5.97
C ALA A 353 18.24 -33.35 -5.24
N ASN A 354 17.26 -32.99 -4.40
CA ASN A 354 16.46 -33.95 -3.61
C ASN A 354 15.03 -34.14 -4.15
N ALA A 355 14.60 -33.38 -5.16
CA ALA A 355 13.28 -33.54 -5.76
C ALA A 355 13.08 -34.94 -6.35
N PHE A 356 14.06 -35.50 -7.09
CA PHE A 356 13.88 -36.77 -7.79
C PHE A 356 13.84 -38.03 -6.91
N SER A 357 14.34 -37.97 -5.68
CA SER A 357 14.42 -39.13 -4.76
C SER A 357 13.36 -39.13 -3.66
N SER A 358 12.63 -38.03 -3.48
CA SER A 358 11.86 -37.75 -2.26
C SER A 358 10.39 -37.39 -2.50
N PHE A 359 9.83 -37.74 -3.67
CA PHE A 359 8.38 -37.66 -3.89
C PHE A 359 7.72 -38.98 -3.45
N PRO A 360 7.17 -39.10 -2.23
CA PRO A 360 6.09 -40.05 -2.06
C PRO A 360 4.95 -39.61 -2.98
N PRO A 361 4.50 -40.44 -3.93
CA PRO A 361 3.44 -40.08 -4.87
C PRO A 361 2.13 -39.70 -4.16
N ASP A 362 2.00 -40.09 -2.88
CA ASP A 362 0.77 -40.02 -2.12
C ASP A 362 0.50 -38.63 -1.50
N PHE A 363 1.48 -37.71 -1.44
CA PHE A 363 1.28 -36.37 -0.87
C PHE A 363 1.92 -35.25 -1.71
N PRO A 364 1.17 -34.68 -2.69
CA PRO A 364 1.72 -33.68 -3.62
C PRO A 364 2.05 -32.34 -2.94
N ILE A 365 2.92 -31.54 -3.58
CA ILE A 365 3.38 -30.25 -3.05
C ILE A 365 2.22 -29.34 -2.66
N HIS A 366 1.21 -29.18 -3.52
CA HIS A 366 0.04 -28.35 -3.21
C HIS A 366 -0.73 -28.82 -1.96
N ALA A 367 -0.75 -30.14 -1.66
CA ALA A 367 -1.37 -30.68 -0.46
C ALA A 367 -0.52 -30.40 0.78
N SER A 368 0.81 -30.44 0.65
CA SER A 368 1.72 -29.98 1.70
C SER A 368 1.57 -28.48 2.00
N ILE A 369 1.42 -27.64 0.97
CA ILE A 369 1.16 -26.20 1.15
C ILE A 369 -0.18 -26.02 1.87
N SER A 370 -1.22 -26.75 1.43
CA SER A 370 -2.53 -26.73 2.07
C SER A 370 -2.43 -27.10 3.55
N ALA A 371 -1.76 -28.20 3.88
CA ALA A 371 -1.61 -28.62 5.27
C ALA A 371 -0.81 -27.62 6.11
N LEU A 372 0.23 -27.00 5.53
CA LEU A 372 1.00 -25.95 6.19
C LEU A 372 0.14 -24.73 6.51
N ASP A 373 -0.69 -24.26 5.57
CA ASP A 373 -1.57 -23.11 5.79
C ASP A 373 -2.74 -23.44 6.74
N HIS A 374 -3.34 -24.63 6.64
CA HIS A 374 -4.41 -25.05 7.53
C HIS A 374 -3.91 -25.20 8.97
N GLU A 375 -2.68 -25.66 9.18
CA GLU A 375 -2.06 -25.66 10.51
C GLU A 375 -2.03 -24.24 11.12
N ALA A 376 -1.71 -23.20 10.32
CA ALA A 376 -1.79 -21.82 10.79
C ALA A 376 -3.24 -21.38 11.03
N MET A 377 -4.16 -21.72 10.13
CA MET A 377 -5.58 -21.37 10.26
C MET A 377 -6.20 -22.00 11.51
N ASP A 378 -5.88 -23.25 11.82
CA ASP A 378 -6.35 -23.96 13.00
C ASP A 378 -5.84 -23.30 14.29
N ILE A 379 -4.56 -22.93 14.34
CA ILE A 379 -3.97 -22.17 15.46
C ILE A 379 -4.67 -20.82 15.67
N LEU A 380 -5.03 -20.16 14.57
CA LEU A 380 -5.68 -18.85 14.58
C LEU A 380 -7.21 -18.92 14.81
N THR A 381 -7.79 -20.12 14.81
CA THR A 381 -9.25 -20.30 15.00
C THR A 381 -9.63 -20.12 16.47
N LEU A 382 -10.65 -19.31 16.73
CA LEU A 382 -11.13 -18.99 18.07
C LEU A 382 -12.63 -19.26 18.14
N PRO A 383 -13.15 -19.96 19.17
CA PRO A 383 -12.48 -20.91 20.08
C PRO A 383 -11.96 -22.18 19.35
N PRO A 384 -11.14 -23.07 19.95
CA PRO A 384 -10.89 -23.27 21.39
C PRO A 384 -9.79 -22.41 22.02
N SER A 385 -8.89 -21.86 21.22
CA SER A 385 -7.81 -20.99 21.69
C SER A 385 -8.36 -19.64 22.14
N THR A 386 -7.62 -18.93 22.98
CA THR A 386 -7.82 -17.49 23.22
C THR A 386 -6.96 -16.67 22.27
N GLY A 387 -7.20 -15.37 22.12
CA GLY A 387 -6.35 -14.49 21.34
C GLY A 387 -4.89 -14.52 21.81
N LYS A 388 -4.65 -14.70 23.11
CA LYS A 388 -3.31 -14.87 23.68
C LYS A 388 -2.68 -16.21 23.28
N ASP A 389 -3.41 -17.31 23.45
CA ASP A 389 -2.88 -18.65 23.15
C ASP A 389 -2.58 -18.78 21.65
N ALA A 390 -3.50 -18.30 20.80
CA ALA A 390 -3.29 -18.25 19.35
C ALA A 390 -2.07 -17.39 18.97
N HIS A 391 -1.82 -16.27 19.66
CA HIS A 391 -0.63 -15.45 19.41
C HIS A 391 0.68 -16.16 19.76
N ASP A 392 0.69 -16.86 20.90
CA ASP A 392 1.83 -17.64 21.37
C ASP A 392 2.14 -18.81 20.42
N GLU A 393 1.11 -19.58 20.06
CA GLU A 393 1.21 -20.73 19.17
C GLU A 393 1.55 -20.33 17.73
N PHE A 394 0.97 -19.24 17.21
CA PHE A 394 1.25 -18.74 15.87
C PHE A 394 2.71 -18.26 15.77
N THR A 395 3.24 -17.63 16.82
CA THR A 395 4.66 -17.27 16.89
C THR A 395 5.55 -18.52 16.84
N ALA A 396 5.19 -19.58 17.59
CA ALA A 396 5.93 -20.84 17.59
C ALA A 396 5.88 -21.55 16.23
N TYR A 397 4.70 -21.55 15.59
CA TYR A 397 4.49 -22.06 14.24
C TYR A 397 5.39 -21.33 13.22
N LEU A 398 5.36 -20.00 13.18
CA LEU A 398 6.21 -19.21 12.29
C LEU A 398 7.70 -19.43 12.60
N GLY A 399 8.04 -19.60 13.88
CA GLY A 399 9.38 -19.94 14.34
C GLY A 399 9.90 -21.24 13.71
N ARG A 400 9.05 -22.28 13.68
CA ARG A 400 9.37 -23.62 13.16
C ARG A 400 9.29 -23.71 11.63
N THR A 401 8.22 -23.23 11.02
CA THR A 401 7.94 -23.46 9.60
C THR A 401 8.50 -22.38 8.70
N LYS A 402 8.73 -21.18 9.25
CA LYS A 402 9.07 -19.96 8.48
C LYS A 402 8.06 -19.69 7.35
N ASN A 403 6.80 -20.11 7.51
CA ASN A 403 5.78 -19.90 6.48
C ASN A 403 5.72 -18.42 6.09
N THR A 404 5.65 -18.16 4.79
CA THR A 404 5.80 -16.85 4.18
C THR A 404 4.49 -16.03 4.20
N ILE A 405 3.74 -16.13 5.29
CA ILE A 405 2.53 -15.33 5.54
C ILE A 405 2.94 -13.85 5.63
N CYS A 406 2.55 -13.05 4.64
CA CYS A 406 2.98 -11.65 4.51
C CYS A 406 2.36 -10.77 5.61
N GLY A 407 1.08 -10.97 5.92
CA GLY A 407 0.34 -10.24 6.96
C GLY A 407 0.48 -10.81 8.37
N ARG A 408 1.52 -11.62 8.65
CA ARG A 408 1.74 -12.22 9.97
C ARG A 408 1.77 -11.18 11.12
N HIS A 409 2.30 -9.98 10.86
CA HIS A 409 2.38 -8.91 11.84
C HIS A 409 1.04 -8.18 12.04
N PRO A 410 0.29 -7.79 10.99
CA PRO A 410 -1.11 -7.38 11.11
C PRO A 410 -1.98 -8.39 11.86
N ILE A 411 -1.84 -9.69 11.57
CA ILE A 411 -2.52 -10.77 12.31
C ILE A 411 -2.10 -10.77 13.79
N GLY A 412 -0.81 -10.66 14.08
CA GLY A 412 -0.31 -10.54 15.45
C GLY A 412 -0.86 -9.32 16.21
N VAL A 413 -0.99 -8.17 15.55
CA VAL A 413 -1.62 -6.96 16.13
C VAL A 413 -3.10 -7.22 16.43
N LEU A 414 -3.83 -7.85 15.51
CA LEU A 414 -5.22 -8.25 15.74
C LEU A 414 -5.34 -9.19 16.94
N LEU A 415 -4.52 -10.24 17.02
CA LEU A 415 -4.53 -11.16 18.17
C LEU A 415 -4.19 -10.45 19.49
N GLY A 416 -3.25 -9.50 19.46
CA GLY A 416 -2.95 -8.64 20.61
C GLY A 416 -4.15 -7.78 21.04
N ALA A 417 -4.95 -7.29 20.09
CA ALA A 417 -6.17 -6.57 20.37
C ALA A 417 -7.26 -7.48 20.95
N LEU A 418 -7.48 -8.65 20.34
CA LEU A 418 -8.45 -9.65 20.81
C LEU A 418 -8.10 -10.12 22.23
N SER A 419 -6.83 -10.41 22.51
CA SER A 419 -6.35 -10.76 23.85
C SER A 419 -6.61 -9.66 24.88
N ALA A 420 -6.55 -8.37 24.49
CA ALA A 420 -6.87 -7.27 25.38
C ALA A 420 -8.38 -7.14 25.63
N LEU A 421 -9.20 -7.41 24.62
CA LEU A 421 -10.67 -7.41 24.72
C LEU A 421 -11.21 -8.60 25.52
N GLU A 422 -10.51 -9.73 25.50
CA GLU A 422 -10.78 -10.91 26.33
C GLU A 422 -10.35 -10.74 27.79
N GLY A 423 -9.69 -9.64 28.18
CA GLY A 423 -9.37 -9.38 29.60
C GLY A 423 -8.04 -9.96 30.12
N ASP A 424 -7.02 -10.12 29.27
CA ASP A 424 -5.59 -10.22 29.61
C ASP A 424 -5.28 -11.05 30.91
N GLY A 425 -5.71 -12.31 30.98
CA GLY A 425 -5.29 -13.26 32.03
C GLY A 425 -6.06 -13.25 33.35
N VAL A 426 -7.30 -12.73 33.39
CA VAL A 426 -8.22 -12.97 34.51
C VAL A 426 -8.77 -14.39 34.43
N ASP A 427 -8.79 -15.09 35.57
CA ASP A 427 -9.24 -16.47 35.71
C ASP A 427 -10.68 -16.64 35.17
N ARG A 428 -10.91 -17.65 34.31
CA ARG A 428 -12.16 -17.86 33.55
C ARG A 428 -13.38 -18.15 34.44
N SER A 429 -13.18 -18.25 35.75
CA SER A 429 -14.15 -18.80 36.71
C SER A 429 -15.02 -17.76 37.42
N THR A 430 -14.78 -16.45 37.26
CA THR A 430 -15.41 -15.44 38.16
C THR A 430 -16.07 -14.22 37.53
N ASP A 431 -15.99 -13.96 36.21
CA ASP A 431 -16.59 -12.75 35.63
C ASP A 431 -17.48 -13.04 34.40
N ASN A 432 -18.79 -12.76 34.54
CA ASN A 432 -19.81 -12.93 33.49
C ASN A 432 -19.78 -11.84 32.41
N ASN A 433 -18.81 -10.91 32.47
CA ASN A 433 -18.76 -9.71 31.63
C ASN A 433 -17.70 -9.75 30.50
N MET A 434 -17.10 -10.92 30.24
CA MET A 434 -16.00 -11.08 29.28
C MET A 434 -16.51 -11.22 27.84
N ARG A 435 -15.93 -10.47 26.89
CA ARG A 435 -16.33 -10.53 25.47
C ARG A 435 -15.94 -11.87 24.87
N LYS A 436 -16.93 -12.59 24.34
CA LYS A 436 -16.70 -13.85 23.63
C LYS A 436 -16.18 -13.55 22.23
N VAL A 437 -14.91 -13.81 21.99
CA VAL A 437 -14.30 -13.70 20.66
C VAL A 437 -14.55 -14.98 19.86
N THR A 438 -14.89 -14.84 18.59
CA THR A 438 -14.95 -15.97 17.65
C THR A 438 -14.32 -15.57 16.34
N MET A 439 -13.37 -16.37 15.85
CA MET A 439 -12.69 -16.20 14.59
C MET A 439 -12.85 -17.48 13.77
N LYS A 440 -13.44 -17.36 12.58
CA LYS A 440 -13.74 -18.50 11.71
C LYS A 440 -13.29 -18.22 10.29
N TRP A 441 -12.70 -19.24 9.67
CA TRP A 441 -12.28 -19.23 8.27
C TRP A 441 -13.46 -19.65 7.38
N VAL A 442 -13.71 -18.86 6.34
CA VAL A 442 -14.82 -19.05 5.39
C VAL A 442 -14.33 -19.48 4.01
N ARG A 443 -13.03 -19.31 3.71
CA ARG A 443 -12.46 -19.72 2.43
C ARG A 443 -10.96 -19.97 2.52
N TYR A 444 -10.50 -20.97 1.78
CA TYR A 444 -9.09 -21.20 1.46
C TYR A 444 -8.94 -21.54 -0.02
N GLU A 445 -7.99 -20.91 -0.70
CA GLU A 445 -7.65 -21.18 -2.10
C GLU A 445 -6.14 -21.06 -2.35
N GLN A 446 -5.68 -21.65 -3.44
CA GLN A 446 -4.31 -21.49 -3.94
C GLN A 446 -4.39 -20.96 -5.38
N SER A 447 -3.57 -19.95 -5.69
CA SER A 447 -3.44 -19.39 -7.06
C SER A 447 -3.17 -20.45 -8.13
N SER A 448 -2.45 -21.52 -7.79
CA SER A 448 -2.30 -22.70 -8.64
C SER A 448 -1.87 -23.91 -7.82
N LYS A 449 -2.10 -25.13 -8.35
CA LYS A 449 -1.66 -26.37 -7.72
C LYS A 449 -0.22 -26.69 -8.11
N CYS A 450 0.74 -26.40 -7.23
CA CYS A 450 2.14 -26.81 -7.40
C CYS A 450 2.27 -28.35 -7.43
N ARG A 451 2.94 -28.86 -8.47
CA ARG A 451 3.20 -30.29 -8.70
C ARG A 451 4.69 -30.62 -8.73
N ASN A 452 5.54 -29.65 -9.07
CA ASN A 452 6.98 -29.83 -9.11
C ASN A 452 7.73 -28.59 -8.58
N ILE A 453 9.05 -28.71 -8.39
CA ILE A 453 9.89 -27.68 -7.78
C ILE A 453 10.04 -26.38 -8.59
N ASN A 454 9.72 -26.42 -9.90
CA ASN A 454 9.75 -25.22 -10.73
C ASN A 454 8.42 -24.46 -10.69
N ASP A 455 7.37 -25.05 -10.11
CA ASP A 455 6.10 -24.36 -9.92
C ASP A 455 6.22 -23.35 -8.76
N SER A 456 5.25 -22.43 -8.69
CA SER A 456 5.11 -21.53 -7.57
C SER A 456 3.66 -21.13 -7.39
N SER A 457 3.24 -20.92 -6.15
CA SER A 457 1.88 -20.51 -5.80
C SER A 457 1.89 -19.58 -4.61
N VAL A 458 0.87 -18.74 -4.54
CA VAL A 458 0.45 -18.02 -3.34
C VAL A 458 -0.88 -18.60 -2.87
N SER A 459 -1.04 -18.75 -1.56
CA SER A 459 -2.28 -19.17 -0.91
C SER A 459 -3.09 -17.97 -0.41
N TYR A 460 -4.42 -18.10 -0.41
CA TYR A 460 -5.37 -17.08 0.01
C TYR A 460 -6.31 -17.68 1.04
N ALA A 461 -6.52 -16.98 2.15
CA ALA A 461 -7.48 -17.38 3.16
C ALA A 461 -8.36 -16.19 3.53
N SER A 462 -9.60 -16.46 3.92
CA SER A 462 -10.56 -15.45 4.33
C SER A 462 -11.25 -15.86 5.61
N ALA A 463 -11.35 -14.93 6.55
CA ALA A 463 -11.95 -15.15 7.85
C ALA A 463 -12.75 -13.93 8.31
N TYR A 464 -13.68 -14.15 9.22
CA TYR A 464 -14.34 -13.11 9.99
C TYR A 464 -14.06 -13.28 11.49
N VAL A 465 -14.23 -12.19 12.23
CA VAL A 465 -14.11 -12.15 13.70
C VAL A 465 -15.30 -11.43 14.30
N VAL A 466 -15.90 -12.03 15.34
CA VAL A 466 -17.04 -11.50 16.12
C VAL A 466 -16.57 -11.28 17.57
N TYR A 467 -16.87 -10.13 18.18
CA TYR A 467 -16.61 -9.84 19.60
C TYR A 467 -17.36 -8.61 20.13
#